data_AF-A0A840VD35-F1
#
_entry.id   AF-A0A840VD35-F1
#
_cell.length_a   1.000
_cell.length_b   1.000
_cell.length_c   1.000
_cell.angle_alpha   90.00
_cell.angle_beta   90.00
_cell.angle_gamma   90.00
#
_symmetry.space_group_name_H-M   'P 1'
#
loop_
_entity.id
_entity.type
_entity.pdbx_description
1 polymer ?
#
loop_
_entity_poly.entity_id
_entity_poly.type
_entity_poly.pdbx_seq_one_letter_code
_entity_poly.pdbx_strand_id
1 'polypeptide(L)'
;MSITGQFRSLDIKLEAQPISDMLAHGLELAENLGRKLHNLDDLMLTGRPNEISDAAAAVEWALKDASPTFAEIAETVSRLGASNLMTAAEQLRRIQEEDAAGLAEALRGALARFAKRSFSANKRAQQFNRGLSAALQSLQALGMQEGGRLIAEA
;
A
#
# COMPACT_ATOMS: atom_id res chain seq x y z
N MET A 1 59.88 6.11 -3.47
CA MET A 1 58.71 5.34 -3.94
C MET A 1 57.48 5.98 -3.31
N SER A 2 56.74 6.80 -4.06
CA SER A 2 55.52 7.46 -3.57
C SER A 2 54.33 6.80 -4.25
N ILE A 3 53.52 6.09 -3.47
CA ILE A 3 52.26 5.50 -3.92
C ILE A 3 51.20 6.58 -3.77
N THR A 4 50.98 7.34 -4.85
CA THR A 4 49.87 8.29 -4.95
C THR A 4 48.61 7.47 -5.18
N GLY A 5 47.88 7.19 -4.11
CA GLY A 5 46.56 6.56 -4.18
C GLY A 5 45.61 7.45 -4.97
N GLN A 6 45.26 7.00 -6.18
CA GLN A 6 44.16 7.57 -6.94
C GLN A 6 42.88 7.36 -6.15
N PHE A 7 42.34 8.42 -5.57
CA PHE A 7 40.94 8.47 -5.19
C PHE A 7 40.14 8.36 -6.50
N ARG A 8 39.66 7.15 -6.79
CA ARG A 8 38.59 6.96 -7.76
C ARG A 8 37.37 7.66 -7.19
N SER A 9 37.14 8.91 -7.62
CA SER A 9 35.81 9.48 -7.63
C SER A 9 34.95 8.49 -8.42
N LEU A 10 34.14 7.70 -7.72
CA LEU A 10 33.05 6.99 -8.36
C LEU A 10 32.18 8.09 -8.94
N ASP A 11 32.35 8.35 -10.22
CA ASP A 11 31.48 9.15 -11.06
C ASP A 11 30.15 8.40 -11.08
N ILE A 12 29.39 8.55 -10.01
CA ILE A 12 27.98 8.19 -9.97
C ILE A 12 27.30 9.27 -10.80
N LYS A 13 27.47 9.18 -12.13
CA LYS A 13 26.41 9.54 -13.05
C LYS A 13 25.29 8.56 -12.75
N LEU A 14 24.57 8.84 -11.65
CA LEU A 14 23.20 8.43 -11.51
C LEU A 14 22.54 9.12 -12.71
N GLU A 15 22.39 8.38 -13.81
CA GLU A 15 21.70 8.92 -14.97
C GLU A 15 20.35 9.40 -14.44
N ALA A 16 20.07 10.69 -14.60
CA ALA A 16 18.88 11.30 -14.01
C ALA A 16 17.57 10.76 -14.61
N GLN A 17 17.61 10.45 -15.91
CA GLN A 17 16.50 9.84 -16.65
C GLN A 17 15.93 8.58 -15.98
N PRO A 18 16.72 7.54 -15.63
CA PRO A 18 16.18 6.32 -15.04
C PRO A 18 15.55 6.51 -13.66
N ILE A 19 15.93 7.54 -12.88
CA ILE A 19 15.33 7.78 -11.56
C ILE A 19 13.95 8.40 -11.71
N SER A 20 13.80 9.39 -12.59
CA SER A 20 12.51 10.03 -12.87
C SER A 20 11.51 9.00 -13.42
N ASP A 21 11.91 8.17 -14.38
CA ASP A 21 11.05 7.13 -14.95
C ASP A 21 10.62 6.09 -13.88
N MET A 22 11.57 5.68 -13.03
CA MET A 22 11.29 4.77 -11.92
C MET A 22 10.32 5.36 -10.89
N LEU A 23 10.52 6.62 -10.51
CA LEU A 23 9.63 7.32 -9.55
C LEU A 23 8.24 7.55 -10.15
N ALA A 24 8.15 7.88 -11.45
CA ALA A 24 6.89 8.02 -12.15
C ALA A 24 6.12 6.69 -12.22
N HIS A 25 6.82 5.60 -12.54
CA HIS A 25 6.22 4.26 -12.54
C HIS A 25 5.76 3.85 -11.13
N GLY A 26 6.58 4.09 -10.10
CA GLY A 26 6.20 3.88 -8.70
C GLY A 26 4.97 4.68 -8.28
N LEU A 27 4.84 5.92 -8.75
CA LEU A 27 3.68 6.76 -8.49
C LEU A 27 2.42 6.17 -9.13
N GLU A 28 2.49 5.77 -10.40
CA GLU A 28 1.38 5.13 -11.10
C GLU A 28 0.88 3.88 -10.38
N LEU A 29 1.80 3.03 -9.92
CA LEU A 29 1.48 1.83 -9.14
C LEU A 29 0.80 2.18 -7.81
N ALA A 30 1.32 3.18 -7.08
CA ALA A 30 0.74 3.63 -5.81
C ALA A 30 -0.69 4.19 -6.01
N GLU A 31 -0.92 4.93 -7.10
CA GLU A 31 -2.26 5.43 -7.44
C GLU A 31 -3.21 4.31 -7.87
N ASN A 32 -2.74 3.34 -8.65
CA ASN A 32 -3.51 2.16 -9.03
C ASN A 32 -3.94 1.35 -7.80
N LEU A 33 -3.01 1.09 -6.88
CA LEU A 33 -3.30 0.48 -5.58
C LEU A 33 -4.32 1.31 -4.79
N GLY A 34 -4.18 2.63 -4.79
CA GLY A 34 -5.14 3.55 -4.20
C GLY A 34 -6.55 3.40 -4.78
N ARG A 35 -6.69 3.30 -6.11
CA ARG A 35 -7.98 3.10 -6.78
C ARG A 35 -8.60 1.74 -6.46
N LYS A 36 -7.82 0.66 -6.52
CA LYS A 36 -8.29 -0.70 -6.18
C LYS A 36 -8.76 -0.79 -4.74
N LEU A 37 -8.02 -0.17 -3.82
CA LEU A 37 -8.39 -0.11 -2.41
C LEU A 37 -9.65 0.73 -2.17
N HIS A 38 -9.86 1.80 -2.95
CA HIS A 38 -11.12 2.54 -2.91
C HIS A 38 -12.31 1.65 -3.26
N ASN A 39 -12.19 0.93 -4.38
CA ASN A 39 -13.23 0.05 -4.87
C ASN A 39 -13.55 -1.05 -3.85
N LEU A 40 -12.52 -1.62 -3.20
CA LEU A 40 -12.73 -2.55 -2.09
C LEU A 40 -13.51 -1.91 -0.94
N ASP A 41 -13.13 -0.70 -0.51
CA ASP A 41 -13.82 0.01 0.57
C ASP A 41 -15.29 0.30 0.23
N ASP A 42 -15.59 0.66 -1.01
CA ASP A 42 -16.95 0.89 -1.50
C ASP A 42 -17.77 -0.41 -1.52
N LEU A 43 -17.18 -1.50 -2.02
CA LEU A 43 -17.82 -2.82 -2.04
C LEU A 43 -18.13 -3.33 -0.63
N MET A 44 -17.25 -3.04 0.35
CA MET A 44 -17.49 -3.37 1.75
C MET A 44 -18.72 -2.66 2.33
N LEU A 45 -19.13 -1.51 1.78
CA LEU A 45 -20.39 -0.84 2.19
C LEU A 45 -21.63 -1.52 1.60
N THR A 46 -21.49 -2.18 0.44
CA THR A 46 -22.61 -2.90 -0.19
C THR A 46 -22.90 -4.24 0.46
N GLY A 47 -21.93 -4.79 1.21
CA GLY A 47 -22.08 -6.07 1.92
C GLY A 47 -22.10 -7.31 1.02
N ARG A 48 -21.62 -7.22 -0.22
CA ARG A 48 -21.62 -8.32 -1.20
C ARG A 48 -20.35 -9.19 -1.08
N PRO A 49 -20.41 -10.38 -0.45
CA PRO A 49 -19.21 -11.10 -0.03
C PRO A 49 -18.31 -11.55 -1.18
N ASN A 50 -18.90 -12.01 -2.30
CA ASN A 50 -18.15 -12.47 -3.47
C ASN A 50 -17.38 -11.31 -4.12
N GLU A 51 -18.04 -10.16 -4.32
CA GLU A 51 -17.41 -8.97 -4.91
C GLU A 51 -16.30 -8.40 -4.01
N ILE A 52 -16.50 -8.44 -2.68
CA ILE A 52 -15.48 -8.06 -1.70
C ILE A 52 -14.26 -8.99 -1.80
N SER A 53 -14.49 -10.30 -1.92
CA SER A 53 -13.42 -11.30 -2.06
C SER A 53 -12.60 -11.07 -3.34
N ASP A 54 -13.26 -10.85 -4.48
CA ASP A 54 -12.60 -10.61 -5.76
C ASP A 54 -11.80 -9.31 -5.74
N ALA A 55 -12.37 -8.23 -5.16
CA ALA A 55 -11.69 -6.96 -5.03
C ALA A 55 -10.48 -7.04 -4.07
N ALA A 56 -10.58 -7.81 -2.99
CA ALA A 56 -9.47 -8.04 -2.08
C ALA A 56 -8.32 -8.80 -2.77
N ALA A 57 -8.64 -9.85 -3.52
CA ALA A 57 -7.66 -10.59 -4.32
C ALA A 57 -6.99 -9.69 -5.37
N ALA A 58 -7.75 -8.78 -6.01
CA ALA A 58 -7.20 -7.83 -6.97
C ALA A 58 -6.24 -6.80 -6.33
N VAL A 59 -6.50 -6.38 -5.09
CA VAL A 59 -5.58 -5.52 -4.31
C VAL A 59 -4.32 -6.30 -3.94
N GLU A 60 -4.46 -7.54 -3.46
CA GLU A 60 -3.32 -8.39 -3.08
C GLU A 60 -2.39 -8.67 -4.28
N TRP A 61 -2.97 -9.03 -5.43
CA TRP A 61 -2.20 -9.28 -6.64
C TRP A 61 -1.46 -8.02 -7.11
N ALA A 62 -2.12 -6.86 -7.11
CA ALA A 62 -1.49 -5.61 -7.47
C ALA A 62 -0.37 -5.20 -6.49
N LEU A 63 -0.52 -5.52 -5.20
CA LEU A 63 0.52 -5.26 -4.20
C LEU A 63 1.75 -6.14 -4.46
N LYS A 64 1.53 -7.42 -4.75
CA LYS A 64 2.59 -8.38 -5.07
C LYS A 64 3.33 -7.98 -6.34
N ASP A 65 2.60 -7.56 -7.37
CA ASP A 65 3.15 -7.09 -8.65
C ASP A 65 3.96 -5.80 -8.50
N ALA A 66 3.50 -4.86 -7.67
CA ALA A 66 4.21 -3.59 -7.42
C ALA A 66 5.41 -3.71 -6.46
N SER A 67 5.51 -4.81 -5.70
CA SER A 67 6.54 -4.98 -4.66
C SER A 67 7.99 -4.87 -5.18
N PRO A 68 8.37 -5.45 -6.34
CA PRO A 68 9.73 -5.32 -6.86
C PRO A 68 10.08 -3.87 -7.18
N THR A 69 9.17 -3.12 -7.81
CA THR A 69 9.36 -1.71 -8.15
C THR A 69 9.57 -0.85 -6.90
N PHE A 70 8.78 -1.05 -5.84
CA PHE A 70 8.98 -0.30 -4.59
C PHE A 70 10.28 -0.65 -3.88
N ALA A 71 10.74 -1.90 -4.00
CA ALA A 71 12.05 -2.31 -3.47
C ALA A 71 13.20 -1.63 -4.24
N GLU A 72 13.10 -1.56 -5.56
CA GLU A 72 14.07 -0.88 -6.43
C GLU A 72 14.13 0.63 -6.15
N ILE A 73 12.97 1.27 -5.93
CA ILE A 73 12.90 2.68 -5.52
C ILE A 73 13.57 2.86 -4.15
N ALA A 74 13.30 1.99 -3.17
CA ALA A 74 13.92 2.08 -1.85
C ALA A 74 15.44 1.91 -1.90
N GLU A 75 15.94 1.00 -2.75
CA GLU A 75 17.36 0.82 -2.98
C GLU A 75 17.98 2.06 -3.63
N THR A 76 17.33 2.62 -4.65
CA THR A 76 17.80 3.84 -5.35
C THR A 76 17.84 5.05 -4.41
N VAL A 77 16.80 5.23 -3.60
CA VAL A 77 16.75 6.23 -2.51
C VAL A 77 17.91 6.04 -1.54
N SER A 78 18.22 4.80 -1.17
CA SER A 78 19.35 4.50 -0.28
C SER A 78 20.70 4.82 -0.93
N ARG A 79 20.86 4.52 -2.22
CA ARG A 79 22.07 4.85 -3.00
C ARG A 79 22.27 6.36 -3.17
N LEU A 80 21.19 7.14 -3.19
CA LEU A 80 21.20 8.61 -3.13
C LEU A 80 21.64 9.15 -1.76
N GLY A 81 21.87 8.30 -0.77
CA GLY A 81 22.20 8.70 0.60
C GLY A 81 20.99 9.23 1.38
N ALA A 82 19.77 8.93 0.91
CA ALA A 82 18.53 9.32 1.55
C ALA A 82 17.92 8.15 2.32
N SER A 83 17.33 8.43 3.49
CA SER A 83 16.68 7.42 4.33
C SER A 83 15.20 7.24 4.00
N ASN A 84 14.62 8.16 3.21
CA ASN A 84 13.22 8.16 2.82
C ASN A 84 13.00 9.08 1.59
N LEU A 85 11.80 9.03 1.00
CA LEU A 85 11.47 9.83 -0.19
C LEU A 85 11.53 11.35 0.02
N MET A 86 11.35 11.84 1.27
CA MET A 86 11.46 13.28 1.57
C MET A 86 12.92 13.74 1.48
N THR A 87 13.82 13.00 2.14
CA THR A 87 15.26 13.25 2.07
C THR A 87 15.78 12.99 0.65
N ALA A 88 15.22 12.04 -0.09
CA ALA A 88 15.55 11.81 -1.49
C ALA A 88 15.21 13.03 -2.36
N ALA A 89 14.00 13.60 -2.20
CA ALA A 89 13.61 14.81 -2.91
C ALA A 89 14.55 15.99 -2.61
N GLU A 90 14.98 16.16 -1.36
CA GLU A 90 15.98 17.17 -0.99
C GLU A 90 17.34 16.93 -1.66
N GLN A 91 17.82 15.68 -1.71
CA GLN A 91 19.08 15.35 -2.39
C GLN A 91 18.99 15.56 -3.90
N LEU A 92 17.86 15.20 -4.51
CA LEU A 92 17.59 15.39 -5.94
C LEU A 92 17.60 16.89 -6.31
N ARG A 93 17.00 17.76 -5.50
CA ARG A 93 17.08 19.22 -5.69
C ARG A 93 18.51 19.76 -5.60
N ARG A 94 19.32 19.22 -4.70
CA ARG A 94 20.74 19.64 -4.57
C ARG A 94 21.55 19.33 -5.82
N ILE A 95 21.18 18.29 -6.55
CA ILE A 95 21.80 17.92 -7.83
C ILE A 95 21.03 18.46 -9.04
N GLN A 96 20.10 19.41 -8.84
CA GLN A 96 19.29 20.09 -9.87
C GLN A 96 18.29 19.18 -10.61
N GLU A 97 17.92 18.05 -10.02
CA GLU A 97 16.91 17.13 -10.54
C GLU A 97 15.51 17.44 -10.00
N GLU A 98 14.97 18.59 -10.38
CA GLU A 98 13.68 19.10 -9.86
C GLU A 98 12.48 18.20 -10.22
N ASP A 99 12.46 17.62 -11.42
CA ASP A 99 11.38 16.72 -11.85
C ASP A 99 11.35 15.45 -10.99
N ALA A 100 12.51 14.82 -10.79
CA ALA A 100 12.65 13.64 -9.94
C ALA A 100 12.28 13.96 -8.48
N ALA A 101 12.67 15.14 -7.98
CA ALA A 101 12.30 15.58 -6.63
C ALA A 101 10.77 15.73 -6.47
N GLY A 102 10.11 16.33 -7.46
CA GLY A 102 8.65 16.44 -7.49
C GLY A 102 7.96 15.08 -7.50
N LEU A 103 8.48 14.12 -8.28
CA LEU A 103 7.96 12.76 -8.33
C LEU A 103 8.15 12.02 -7.00
N ALA A 104 9.30 12.18 -6.33
CA ALA A 104 9.54 11.58 -5.01
C ALA A 104 8.54 12.11 -3.95
N GLU A 105 8.22 13.41 -3.97
CA GLU A 105 7.21 14.00 -3.10
C GLU A 105 5.80 13.52 -3.42
N ALA A 106 5.44 13.46 -4.71
CA ALA A 106 4.16 12.95 -5.17
C ALA A 106 3.96 11.49 -4.76
N LEU A 107 4.98 10.65 -4.96
CA LEU A 107 5.01 9.25 -4.55
C LEU A 107 4.84 9.12 -3.03
N ARG A 108 5.56 9.91 -2.24
CA ARG A 108 5.40 9.94 -0.78
C ARG A 108 3.96 10.26 -0.38
N GLY A 109 3.35 11.25 -1.03
CA GLY A 109 1.96 11.62 -0.82
C GLY A 109 0.98 10.50 -1.17
N ALA A 110 1.18 9.83 -2.31
CA ALA A 110 0.36 8.71 -2.75
C ALA A 110 0.44 7.52 -1.77
N LEU A 111 1.65 7.14 -1.35
CA LEU A 111 1.87 6.08 -0.36
C LEU A 111 1.25 6.40 1.00
N ALA A 112 1.35 7.64 1.47
CA ALA A 112 0.71 8.06 2.72
C ALA A 112 -0.83 7.97 2.65
N ARG A 113 -1.43 8.38 1.52
CA ARG A 113 -2.87 8.23 1.27
C ARG A 113 -3.27 6.76 1.22
N PHE A 114 -2.49 5.93 0.53
CA PHE A 114 -2.72 4.49 0.46
C PHE A 114 -2.68 3.85 1.85
N ALA A 115 -1.64 4.12 2.65
CA ALA A 115 -1.50 3.58 4.00
C ALA A 115 -2.69 3.95 4.91
N LYS A 116 -3.10 5.23 4.89
CA LYS A 116 -4.27 5.70 5.67
C LYS A 116 -5.55 4.97 5.27
N ARG A 117 -5.77 4.77 3.97
CA ARG A 117 -6.94 4.06 3.46
C ARG A 117 -6.88 2.57 3.81
N SER A 118 -5.70 1.96 3.72
CA SER A 118 -5.51 0.53 4.01
C SER A 118 -5.85 0.23 5.46
N PHE A 119 -5.37 1.09 6.38
CA PHE A 119 -5.75 1.03 7.79
C PHE A 119 -7.26 1.14 8.01
N SER A 120 -7.92 2.07 7.29
CA SER A 120 -9.36 2.30 7.40
C SER A 120 -10.19 1.10 6.88
N ALA A 121 -9.81 0.55 5.73
CA ALA A 121 -10.42 -0.65 5.15
C ALA A 121 -10.26 -1.87 6.07
N ASN A 122 -9.05 -2.07 6.65
CA ASN A 122 -8.80 -3.15 7.60
C ASN A 122 -9.66 -3.01 8.87
N LYS A 123 -9.79 -1.79 9.41
CA LYS A 123 -10.67 -1.53 10.55
C LYS A 123 -12.13 -1.88 10.22
N ARG A 124 -12.61 -1.53 9.03
CA ARG A 124 -13.96 -1.88 8.56
C ARG A 124 -14.14 -3.39 8.45
N ALA A 125 -13.15 -4.11 7.92
CA ALA A 125 -13.21 -5.57 7.80
C ALA A 125 -13.35 -6.25 9.17
N GLN A 126 -12.57 -5.79 10.14
CA GLN A 126 -12.66 -6.27 11.52
C GLN A 126 -14.03 -5.98 12.15
N GLN A 127 -14.60 -4.79 11.93
CA GLN A 127 -15.93 -4.44 12.42
C GLN A 127 -17.04 -5.27 11.78
N PHE A 128 -16.98 -5.46 10.45
CA PHE A 128 -17.92 -6.30 9.71
C PHE A 128 -17.93 -7.74 10.23
N ASN A 129 -16.74 -8.34 10.39
CA ASN A 129 -16.62 -9.71 10.91
C ASN A 129 -17.19 -9.85 12.33
N ARG A 130 -16.96 -8.87 13.21
CA ARG A 130 -17.54 -8.88 14.57
C ARG A 130 -19.06 -8.77 14.54
N GLY A 131 -19.61 -7.90 13.68
CA GLY A 131 -21.05 -7.75 13.50
C GLY A 131 -21.71 -9.01 12.96
N LEU A 132 -21.08 -9.67 11.99
CA LEU A 132 -21.55 -10.94 11.43
C LEU A 132 -21.55 -12.04 12.50
N SER A 133 -20.47 -12.19 13.28
CA SER A 133 -20.42 -13.16 14.37
C SER A 133 -21.50 -12.91 15.43
N ALA A 134 -21.75 -11.65 15.80
CA ALA A 134 -22.82 -11.30 16.73
C ALA A 134 -24.22 -11.58 16.14
N ALA A 135 -24.44 -11.31 14.86
CA ALA A 135 -25.67 -11.64 14.16
C ALA A 135 -25.90 -13.15 14.09
N LEU A 136 -24.86 -13.93 13.77
CA LEU A 136 -24.92 -15.39 13.75
C LEU A 136 -25.20 -15.97 15.15
N GLN A 137 -24.56 -15.47 16.20
CA GLN A 137 -24.87 -15.84 17.58
C GLN A 137 -26.30 -15.49 17.97
N SER A 138 -26.80 -14.33 17.54
CA SER A 138 -28.20 -13.92 17.79
C SER A 138 -29.18 -14.83 17.06
N LEU A 139 -28.89 -15.20 15.81
CA LEU A 139 -29.70 -16.16 15.04
C LEU A 139 -29.66 -17.57 15.66
N GLN A 140 -28.51 -18.02 16.15
CA GLN A 140 -28.37 -19.28 16.88
C GLN A 140 -29.19 -19.24 18.18
N ALA A 141 -29.16 -18.15 18.93
CA ALA A 141 -29.95 -17.99 20.14
C ALA A 141 -31.46 -18.01 19.87
N LEU A 142 -31.90 -17.37 18.78
CA LEU A 142 -33.31 -17.41 18.34
C LEU A 142 -33.73 -18.83 17.92
N GLY A 143 -32.90 -19.55 17.15
CA GLY A 143 -33.17 -20.95 16.78
C GLY A 143 -33.14 -21.92 17.97
N MET A 144 -32.34 -21.64 19.00
CA MET A 144 -32.32 -22.42 20.25
C MET A 144 -33.57 -22.18 21.11
N GLN A 145 -34.20 -20.99 21.05
CA GLN A 145 -35.48 -20.75 21.76
C GLN A 145 -36.66 -21.48 21.11
N GLU A 146 -36.65 -21.70 19.80
CA GLU A 146 -37.70 -22.49 19.13
C GLU A 146 -37.60 -23.99 19.45
N GLY A 147 -36.38 -24.54 19.55
CA GLY A 147 -36.16 -25.94 19.94
C GLY A 147 -36.39 -26.22 21.43
N GLY A 148 -36.19 -25.23 22.31
CA GLY A 148 -36.38 -25.37 23.75
C GLY A 148 -37.84 -25.24 24.22
N ARG A 149 -38.71 -24.59 23.43
CA ARG A 149 -40.13 -24.40 23.81
C ARG A 149 -41.03 -25.59 23.51
N LEU A 150 -40.60 -26.53 22.67
CA LEU A 150 -41.37 -27.73 22.31
C LEU A 150 -41.15 -28.93 23.25
N ILE A 151 -40.22 -28.85 24.21
CA ILE A 151 -39.95 -29.94 25.18
C ILE A 151 -40.54 -29.64 26.56
N ALA A 152 -41.12 -28.45 26.77
CA ALA A 152 -41.77 -28.08 28.04
C ALA A 152 -43.29 -28.31 28.06
N GLU A 153 -43.89 -28.75 26.95
CA GLU A 153 -45.31 -29.11 26.83
C GLU A 153 -45.45 -30.50 26.17
N ALA A 154 -44.96 -31.54 26.85
CA ALA A 154 -45.24 -32.94 26.51
C ALA A 154 -45.39 -33.77 27.79
#